data_AF-A0A141SE37-F1
#
_entry.id   AF-A0A141SE37-F1
#
_cell.length_a   1.000
_cell.length_b   1.000
_cell.length_c   1.000
_cell.angle_alpha   90.00
_cell.angle_beta   90.00
_cell.angle_gamma   90.00
#
_symmetry.space_group_name_H-M   'P 1'
#
loop_
_entity.id
_entity.type
_entity.pdbx_description
1 polymer ?
#
loop_
_entity_poly.entity_id
_entity_poly.type
_entity_poly.pdbx_seq_one_letter_code
_entity_poly.pdbx_strand_id
1 'polypeptide(L)'
;MTINLYKKFKDSFVEQIKLTPELSIIAAISGGQDSTCLIKLIEDIKKTKYLSKIEYIYIDHQWKLNSKYHLDHLINLIHSFKQKISIYQIKSITSSEYEARAIRYQILTKHALLNDYNTIITAHTNTDKIETFFQLLLRGSGLEGITSLNISNQLTQELFIFRPLIKVSRLETSWFCRNFSLPTWSDISNYNYNTYRNRIRYELIPYLNQYFGNQTINNLSSFLSIASIENEYIKQNVLKLYLNARHHKYIALNYKLIKKQHNTIQIRALYIFFYHNFNKILHKEIIYKILYYFNKNKNYIRIVQWDKLKINLYFGWLYIN
;
A
#
# COMPACT_ATOMS: atom_id res chain seq x y z
N MET A 1 14.87 12.57 20.58
CA MET A 1 14.33 12.00 19.32
C MET A 1 13.99 10.50 19.45
N THR A 2 14.72 9.70 20.23
CA THR A 2 14.51 8.22 20.40
C THR A 2 13.26 7.89 21.18
N ILE A 3 13.04 8.58 22.30
CA ILE A 3 11.83 8.43 23.13
C ILE A 3 10.58 8.74 22.30
N ASN A 4 10.65 9.76 21.43
CA ASN A 4 9.56 10.10 20.52
C ASN A 4 9.30 9.00 19.48
N LEU A 5 10.35 8.36 18.94
CA LEU A 5 10.19 7.25 17.99
C LEU A 5 9.53 6.04 18.65
N TYR A 6 9.99 5.61 19.83
CA TYR A 6 9.33 4.54 20.59
C TYR A 6 7.88 4.85 20.89
N LYS A 7 7.58 6.10 21.26
CA LYS A 7 6.21 6.55 21.50
C LYS A 7 5.36 6.44 20.23
N LYS A 8 5.79 7.05 19.12
CA LYS A 8 5.10 6.95 17.81
C LYS A 8 4.85 5.50 17.37
N PHE A 9 5.83 4.63 17.61
CA PHE A 9 5.72 3.21 17.29
C PHE A 9 4.72 2.48 18.20
N LYS A 10 4.78 2.71 19.53
CA LYS A 10 3.81 2.12 20.47
C LYS A 10 2.39 2.62 20.20
N ASP A 11 2.24 3.92 19.96
CA ASP A 11 0.95 4.54 19.64
C ASP A 11 0.37 3.97 18.35
N SER A 12 1.19 3.78 17.30
CA SER A 12 0.72 3.17 16.05
C SER A 12 0.25 1.73 16.22
N PHE A 13 0.93 0.94 17.07
CA PHE A 13 0.46 -0.40 17.42
C PHE A 13 -0.87 -0.34 18.15
N VAL A 14 -0.99 0.46 19.22
CA VAL A 14 -2.22 0.54 20.03
C VAL A 14 -3.43 1.02 19.21
N GLU A 15 -3.23 2.00 18.31
CA GLU A 15 -4.30 2.54 17.47
C GLU A 15 -4.82 1.55 16.43
N GLN A 16 -3.95 0.70 15.86
CA GLN A 16 -4.26 -0.09 14.67
C GLN A 16 -4.42 -1.59 14.94
N ILE A 17 -3.65 -2.11 15.88
CA ILE A 17 -3.61 -3.52 16.21
C ILE A 17 -3.91 -3.63 17.69
N LYS A 18 -5.07 -4.21 18.04
CA LYS A 18 -5.26 -4.67 19.41
C LYS A 18 -4.16 -5.70 19.66
N LEU A 19 -3.24 -5.38 20.56
CA LEU A 19 -2.18 -6.26 20.99
C LEU A 19 -2.81 -7.39 21.81
N THR A 20 -3.36 -8.37 21.10
CA THR A 20 -3.95 -9.56 21.66
C THR A 20 -2.91 -10.67 21.73
N PRO A 21 -3.08 -11.64 22.64
CA PRO A 21 -2.24 -12.84 22.67
C PRO A 21 -2.22 -13.61 21.34
N GLU A 22 -3.19 -13.39 20.45
CA GLU A 22 -3.31 -14.04 19.13
C GLU A 22 -2.51 -13.34 18.02
N LEU A 23 -1.84 -12.23 18.31
CA LEU A 23 -1.13 -11.45 17.30
C LEU A 23 0.11 -12.18 16.77
N SER A 24 0.03 -12.65 15.52
CA SER A 24 1.09 -13.36 14.80
C SER A 24 1.62 -12.50 13.65
N ILE A 25 2.91 -12.15 13.72
CA ILE A 25 3.54 -11.15 12.86
C ILE A 25 4.59 -11.77 11.93
N ILE A 26 4.52 -11.39 10.65
CA ILE A 26 5.65 -11.44 9.73
C ILE A 26 6.24 -10.05 9.59
N ALA A 27 7.53 -9.88 9.82
CA ALA A 27 8.26 -8.65 9.53
C ALA A 27 9.03 -8.80 8.22
N ALA A 28 8.60 -8.10 7.16
CA ALA A 28 9.31 -8.08 5.89
C ALA A 28 10.49 -7.09 5.96
N ILE A 29 11.71 -7.61 5.84
CA ILE A 29 12.95 -6.87 6.08
C ILE A 29 13.80 -6.77 4.81
N SER A 30 14.62 -5.73 4.76
CA SER A 30 15.52 -5.43 3.63
C SER A 30 16.97 -5.16 4.03
N GLY A 31 17.31 -5.18 5.33
CA GLY A 31 18.65 -4.90 5.85
C GLY A 31 19.07 -3.43 5.91
N GLY A 32 18.35 -2.54 5.23
CA GLY A 32 18.56 -1.10 5.34
C GLY A 32 18.11 -0.50 6.68
N GLN A 33 18.47 0.76 6.91
CA GLN A 33 18.24 1.46 8.18
C GLN A 33 16.81 1.37 8.73
N ASP A 34 15.79 1.51 7.88
CA ASP A 34 14.39 1.51 8.32
C ASP A 34 13.99 0.11 8.81
N SER A 35 14.42 -0.93 8.08
CA SER A 35 14.23 -2.33 8.47
C SER A 35 14.96 -2.66 9.77
N THR A 36 16.21 -2.22 9.92
CA THR A 36 16.99 -2.43 11.15
C THR A 36 16.36 -1.72 12.35
N CYS A 37 15.87 -0.50 12.17
CA CYS A 37 15.11 0.23 13.18
C CYS A 37 13.83 -0.54 13.57
N LEU A 38 13.07 -1.01 12.59
CA LEU A 38 11.87 -1.81 12.82
C LEU A 38 12.15 -3.09 13.61
N ILE A 39 13.19 -3.86 13.25
CA ILE A 39 13.59 -5.09 13.94
C ILE A 39 13.81 -4.78 15.42
N LYS A 40 14.65 -3.78 15.73
CA LYS A 40 14.96 -3.41 17.12
C LYS A 40 13.70 -3.04 17.92
N LEU A 41 12.79 -2.26 17.32
CA LEU A 41 11.54 -1.85 17.98
C LEU A 41 10.60 -3.02 18.25
N ILE A 42 10.48 -3.96 17.31
CA ILE A 42 9.67 -5.18 17.48
C ILE A 42 10.24 -6.02 18.63
N GLU A 43 11.55 -6.25 18.64
CA GLU A 43 12.21 -7.04 19.69
C GLU A 43 12.12 -6.38 21.08
N ASP A 44 12.14 -5.05 21.15
CA ASP A 44 11.95 -4.34 22.41
C ASP A 44 10.49 -4.42 22.92
N ILE A 45 9.50 -4.35 22.02
CA ILE A 45 8.08 -4.53 22.42
C ILE A 45 7.82 -5.97 22.85
N LYS A 46 8.41 -6.96 22.18
CA LYS A 46 8.28 -8.39 22.51
C LYS A 46 8.65 -8.69 23.97
N LYS A 47 9.58 -7.94 24.57
CA LYS A 47 9.96 -8.08 25.98
C LYS A 47 8.88 -7.61 26.96
N THR A 48 7.96 -6.76 26.51
CA THR A 48 6.99 -6.06 27.37
C THR A 48 5.55 -6.52 27.17
N LYS A 49 5.26 -7.27 26.11
CA LYS A 49 3.90 -7.68 25.74
C LYS A 49 3.88 -9.10 25.19
N TYR A 50 2.75 -9.78 25.32
CA TYR A 50 2.53 -11.11 24.74
C TYR A 50 2.28 -10.98 23.22
N LEU A 51 3.30 -11.28 22.42
CA LEU A 51 3.20 -11.56 20.99
C LEU A 51 3.32 -13.07 20.81
N SER A 52 2.34 -13.73 20.20
CA SER A 52 2.34 -15.20 20.07
C SER A 52 3.48 -15.68 19.17
N LYS A 53 3.65 -15.03 18.01
CA LYS A 53 4.53 -15.51 16.95
C LYS A 53 5.11 -14.32 16.18
N ILE A 54 6.43 -14.32 15.97
CA ILE A 54 7.12 -13.34 15.12
C ILE A 54 8.08 -14.08 14.21
N GLU A 55 8.08 -13.73 12.94
CA GLU A 55 9.07 -14.21 11.98
C GLU A 55 9.55 -13.10 11.06
N TYR A 56 10.84 -13.13 10.74
CA TYR A 56 11.46 -12.19 9.82
C TYR A 56 11.57 -12.82 8.44
N ILE A 57 11.17 -12.10 7.40
CA ILE A 57 11.25 -12.60 6.03
C ILE A 57 12.07 -11.64 5.17
N TYR A 58 13.09 -12.20 4.52
CA TYR A 58 13.85 -11.55 3.48
C TYR A 58 13.53 -12.15 2.11
N ILE A 59 13.40 -11.29 1.10
CA ILE A 59 13.12 -11.69 -0.28
C ILE A 59 14.23 -11.14 -1.16
N ASP A 60 15.09 -12.05 -1.65
CA ASP A 60 16.16 -11.75 -2.59
C ASP A 60 15.61 -11.71 -4.02
N HIS A 61 15.61 -10.51 -4.62
CA HIS A 61 15.19 -10.26 -6.00
C HIS A 61 16.29 -10.58 -7.03
N GLN A 62 17.47 -11.03 -6.60
CA GLN A 62 18.61 -11.40 -7.45
C GLN A 62 19.12 -10.28 -8.38
N TRP A 63 18.83 -9.01 -8.08
CA TRP A 63 19.31 -7.88 -8.88
C TRP A 63 20.80 -7.59 -8.76
N LYS A 64 21.50 -8.22 -7.80
CA LYS A 64 22.91 -7.93 -7.51
C LYS A 64 23.71 -9.20 -7.38
N LEU A 65 24.91 -9.19 -7.96
CA LEU A 65 25.89 -10.27 -7.87
C LEU A 65 26.39 -10.49 -6.43
N ASN A 66 26.41 -9.44 -5.60
CA ASN A 66 26.89 -9.49 -4.22
C ASN A 66 25.78 -9.69 -3.17
N SER A 67 24.63 -10.28 -3.54
CA SER A 67 23.51 -10.48 -2.60
C SER A 67 23.88 -11.36 -1.39
N LYS A 68 24.90 -12.22 -1.53
CA LYS A 68 25.39 -13.10 -0.46
C LYS A 68 25.84 -12.36 0.79
N TYR A 69 26.69 -11.33 0.68
CA TYR A 69 27.16 -10.58 1.85
C TYR A 69 26.03 -9.85 2.58
N HIS A 70 25.06 -9.35 1.81
CA HIS A 70 23.87 -8.73 2.37
C HIS A 70 23.01 -9.76 3.14
N LEU A 71 22.89 -10.97 2.59
CA LEU A 71 22.19 -12.07 3.24
C LEU A 71 22.88 -12.50 4.54
N ASP A 72 24.20 -12.68 4.51
CA ASP A 72 24.99 -13.03 5.69
C ASP A 72 24.85 -11.99 6.80
N HIS A 73 24.89 -10.70 6.44
CA HIS A 73 24.62 -9.58 7.36
C HIS A 73 23.24 -9.69 8.02
N LEU A 74 22.20 -9.95 7.22
CA LEU A 74 20.83 -10.09 7.69
C LEU A 74 20.65 -11.28 8.63
N ILE A 75 21.21 -12.44 8.27
CA ILE A 75 21.16 -13.64 9.10
C ILE A 75 21.82 -13.37 10.46
N ASN A 76 23.02 -12.78 10.45
CA ASN A 76 23.76 -12.45 11.67
C ASN A 76 22.98 -11.45 12.56
N LEU A 77 22.38 -10.43 11.95
CA LEU A 77 21.55 -9.46 12.66
C LEU A 77 20.35 -10.14 13.36
N ILE A 78 19.59 -10.97 12.64
CA ILE A 78 18.40 -11.64 13.21
C ILE A 78 18.79 -12.68 14.26
N HIS A 79 19.87 -13.42 14.04
CA HIS A 79 20.41 -14.37 15.02
C HIS A 79 20.88 -13.68 16.31
N SER A 80 21.39 -12.45 16.24
CA SER A 80 21.74 -11.69 17.46
C SER A 80 20.54 -11.44 18.39
N PHE A 81 19.31 -11.47 17.85
CA PHE A 81 18.07 -11.38 18.62
C PHE A 81 17.46 -12.75 18.98
N LYS A 82 18.17 -13.84 18.69
CA LYS A 82 17.71 -15.24 18.86
C LYS A 82 16.41 -15.54 18.11
N GLN A 83 16.23 -14.96 16.93
CA GLN A 83 15.05 -15.15 16.08
C GLN A 83 15.40 -15.94 14.83
N LYS A 84 14.38 -16.47 14.16
CA LYS A 84 14.50 -17.14 12.87
C LYS A 84 14.25 -16.15 11.73
N ILE A 85 14.91 -16.40 10.60
CA ILE A 85 14.69 -15.69 9.34
C ILE A 85 14.31 -16.70 8.26
N SER A 86 13.26 -16.40 7.51
CA SER A 86 12.89 -17.11 6.29
C SER A 86 13.36 -16.32 5.08
N ILE A 87 13.98 -17.02 4.13
CA ILE A 87 14.61 -16.40 2.96
C ILE A 87 13.96 -16.97 1.71
N TYR A 88 13.43 -16.09 0.87
CA TYR A 88 12.95 -16.43 -0.45
C TYR A 88 13.87 -15.84 -1.51
N GLN A 89 14.14 -16.62 -2.55
CA GLN A 89 14.91 -16.17 -3.69
C GLN A 89 14.04 -16.24 -4.95
N ILE A 90 13.88 -15.11 -5.63
CA ILE A 90 13.09 -15.01 -6.85
C ILE A 90 14.02 -15.28 -8.04
N LYS A 91 13.79 -16.40 -8.74
CA LYS A 91 14.61 -16.83 -9.87
C LYS A 91 14.43 -15.99 -11.14
N SER A 92 13.29 -15.31 -11.29
CA SER A 92 13.01 -14.44 -12.42
C SER A 92 13.51 -13.03 -12.15
N ILE A 93 14.41 -12.53 -13.00
CA ILE A 93 14.82 -11.12 -12.96
C ILE A 93 13.57 -10.29 -13.27
N THR A 94 13.07 -9.57 -12.27
CA THR A 94 11.98 -8.62 -12.48
C THR A 94 12.50 -7.41 -13.22
N SER A 95 11.72 -6.91 -14.18
CA SER A 95 12.11 -5.79 -15.04
C SER A 95 11.89 -4.43 -14.37
N SER A 96 11.11 -4.38 -13.28
CA SER A 96 10.78 -3.15 -12.58
C SER A 96 10.59 -3.31 -11.06
N GLU A 97 10.73 -2.21 -10.32
CA GLU A 97 10.41 -2.14 -8.88
C GLU A 97 8.94 -2.45 -8.60
N TYR A 98 8.05 -2.12 -9.55
CA TYR A 98 6.62 -2.43 -9.44
C TYR A 98 6.37 -3.95 -9.46
N GLU A 99 6.96 -4.67 -10.41
CA GLU A 99 6.85 -6.14 -10.49
C GLU A 99 7.49 -6.81 -9.27
N ALA A 100 8.70 -6.37 -8.88
CA ALA A 100 9.37 -6.85 -7.67
C ALA A 100 8.48 -6.69 -6.43
N ARG A 101 7.84 -5.52 -6.29
CA ARG A 101 6.92 -5.24 -5.19
C ARG A 101 5.69 -6.14 -5.23
N ALA A 102 5.11 -6.41 -6.40
CA ALA A 102 3.96 -7.28 -6.54
C ALA A 102 4.29 -8.73 -6.14
N ILE A 103 5.39 -9.29 -6.67
CA ILE A 103 5.85 -10.65 -6.31
C ILE A 103 6.17 -10.74 -4.82
N ARG A 104 6.83 -9.73 -4.26
CA ARG A 104 7.15 -9.67 -2.83
C ARG A 104 5.89 -9.79 -1.97
N TYR A 105 4.83 -9.04 -2.31
CA TYR A 105 3.57 -9.13 -1.58
C TYR A 105 2.88 -10.48 -1.76
N GLN A 106 2.91 -11.07 -2.97
CA GLN A 106 2.35 -12.40 -3.20
C GLN A 106 3.04 -13.47 -2.34
N ILE A 107 4.38 -13.45 -2.27
CA ILE A 107 5.15 -14.38 -1.44
C ILE A 107 4.81 -14.19 0.03
N LEU A 108 4.83 -12.95 0.53
CA LEU A 108 4.53 -12.65 1.93
C LEU A 108 3.10 -13.08 2.30
N THR A 109 2.11 -12.77 1.45
CA THR A 109 0.71 -13.16 1.67
C THR A 109 0.56 -14.67 1.69
N LYS A 110 1.12 -15.38 0.71
CA LYS A 110 1.05 -16.85 0.66
C LYS A 110 1.71 -17.48 1.88
N HIS A 111 2.88 -17.00 2.25
CA HIS A 111 3.59 -17.50 3.43
C HIS A 111 2.82 -17.24 4.72
N ALA A 112 2.23 -16.04 4.86
CA ALA A 112 1.44 -15.68 6.02
C ALA A 112 0.26 -16.62 6.21
N LEU A 113 -0.53 -16.84 5.15
CA LEU A 113 -1.71 -17.70 5.18
C LEU A 113 -1.37 -19.17 5.44
N LEU A 114 -0.28 -19.69 4.86
CA LEU A 114 0.14 -21.09 5.06
C LEU A 114 0.66 -21.38 6.47
N ASN A 115 1.04 -20.34 7.22
CA ASN A 115 1.67 -20.48 8.54
C ASN A 115 0.90 -19.73 9.65
N ASP A 116 -0.37 -19.42 9.41
CA ASP A 116 -1.31 -18.80 10.36
C ASP A 116 -0.81 -17.45 10.94
N TYR A 117 -0.18 -16.64 10.09
CA TYR A 117 0.14 -15.25 10.42
C TYR A 117 -1.02 -14.33 10.01
N ASN A 118 -1.45 -13.47 10.92
CA ASN A 118 -2.54 -12.52 10.67
C ASN A 118 -2.06 -11.10 10.32
N THR A 119 -0.75 -10.81 10.49
CA THR A 119 -0.20 -9.47 10.24
C THR A 119 1.13 -9.51 9.50
N ILE A 120 1.24 -8.76 8.40
CA ILE A 120 2.53 -8.43 7.76
C ILE A 120 2.93 -7.01 8.13
N ILE A 121 4.12 -6.84 8.69
CA ILE A 121 4.70 -5.55 9.03
C ILE A 121 5.80 -5.18 8.04
N THR A 122 5.83 -3.91 7.63
CA THR A 122 6.88 -3.35 6.78
C THR A 122 7.43 -2.06 7.36
N ALA A 123 8.71 -1.77 7.07
CA ALA A 123 9.41 -0.60 7.58
C ALA A 123 9.18 0.69 6.76
N HIS A 124 8.02 0.84 6.10
CA HIS A 124 7.74 2.06 5.34
C HIS A 124 7.61 3.27 6.28
N THR A 125 8.27 4.36 5.90
CA THR A 125 8.38 5.61 6.65
C THR A 125 7.48 6.70 6.07
N ASN A 126 7.35 7.81 6.79
CA ASN A 126 6.72 9.02 6.27
C ASN A 126 7.42 9.54 5.01
N THR A 127 8.74 9.38 4.93
CA THR A 127 9.51 9.75 3.74
C THR A 127 9.07 8.92 2.52
N ASP A 128 8.86 7.61 2.70
CA ASP A 128 8.33 6.74 1.63
C ASP A 128 6.90 7.14 1.22
N LYS A 129 6.08 7.61 2.17
CA LYS A 129 4.72 8.13 1.90
C LYS A 129 4.77 9.33 0.96
N ILE A 130 5.67 10.27 1.22
CA ILE A 130 5.84 11.48 0.40
C ILE A 130 6.44 11.16 -0.97
N GLU A 131 7.42 10.26 -1.04
CA GLU A 131 7.97 9.79 -2.31
C GLU A 131 6.89 9.16 -3.19
N THR A 132 6.08 8.27 -2.61
CA THR A 132 4.97 7.60 -3.30
C THR A 132 3.93 8.62 -3.76
N PHE A 133 3.62 9.61 -2.93
CA PHE A 133 2.73 10.72 -3.28
C PHE A 133 3.20 11.46 -4.53
N PHE A 134 4.44 11.95 -4.56
CA PHE A 134 4.95 12.70 -5.71
C PHE A 134 5.03 11.85 -6.97
N GLN A 135 5.45 10.60 -6.86
CA GLN A 135 5.47 9.68 -8.01
C GLN A 135 4.08 9.50 -8.63
N LEU A 136 3.06 9.32 -7.80
CA LEU A 136 1.69 9.10 -8.27
C LEU A 136 1.03 10.40 -8.75
N LEU A 137 1.32 11.52 -8.09
CA LEU A 137 0.86 12.84 -8.50
C LEU A 137 1.40 13.20 -9.90
N LEU A 138 2.71 13.05 -10.13
CA LEU A 138 3.35 13.36 -11.41
C LEU A 138 2.87 12.43 -12.54
N ARG A 139 2.37 11.24 -12.20
CA ARG A 139 1.72 10.32 -13.15
C ARG A 139 0.24 10.63 -13.41
N GLY A 140 -0.32 11.68 -12.79
CA GLY A 140 -1.72 12.05 -12.93
C GLY A 140 -2.68 11.10 -12.21
N SER A 141 -2.24 10.43 -11.14
CA SER A 141 -3.09 9.53 -10.36
C SER A 141 -4.16 10.29 -9.60
N GLY A 142 -5.36 9.72 -9.52
CA GLY A 142 -6.44 10.27 -8.69
C GLY A 142 -6.19 10.07 -7.19
N LEU A 143 -7.16 10.52 -6.38
CA LEU A 143 -7.14 10.45 -4.91
C LEU A 143 -6.77 9.05 -4.37
N GLU A 144 -7.28 8.01 -5.03
CA GLU A 144 -6.98 6.60 -4.73
C GLU A 144 -5.50 6.26 -4.76
N GLY A 145 -4.80 6.73 -5.81
CA GLY A 145 -3.38 6.48 -5.98
C GLY A 145 -2.57 7.28 -4.97
N ILE A 146 -2.78 8.59 -4.91
CA ILE A 146 -1.97 9.47 -4.05
C ILE A 146 -2.11 9.15 -2.55
N THR A 147 -3.22 8.54 -2.12
CA THR A 147 -3.47 8.09 -0.74
C THR A 147 -3.19 6.59 -0.53
N SER A 148 -2.45 5.93 -1.43
CA SER A 148 -2.27 4.47 -1.40
C SER A 148 -1.41 3.93 -0.26
N LEU A 149 -0.47 4.72 0.26
CA LEU A 149 0.46 4.29 1.31
C LEU A 149 -0.08 4.63 2.73
N ASN A 150 -1.04 3.82 3.18
CA ASN A 150 -1.70 3.99 4.48
C ASN A 150 -0.99 3.28 5.63
N ILE A 151 -1.38 3.60 6.86
CA ILE A 151 -0.83 2.96 8.06
C ILE A 151 -1.12 1.46 8.09
N SER A 152 -2.30 1.06 7.64
CA SER A 152 -2.75 -0.31 7.56
C SER A 152 -3.65 -0.50 6.34
N ASN A 153 -3.64 -1.71 5.77
CA ASN A 153 -4.59 -2.12 4.74
C ASN A 153 -4.96 -3.58 4.94
N GLN A 154 -6.20 -3.94 4.62
CA GLN A 154 -6.63 -5.33 4.55
C GLN A 154 -6.09 -5.97 3.26
N LEU A 155 -5.39 -7.10 3.35
CA LEU A 155 -4.91 -7.87 2.19
C LEU A 155 -5.88 -9.00 1.84
N THR A 156 -6.35 -9.73 2.85
CA THR A 156 -7.42 -10.75 2.75
C THR A 156 -8.31 -10.62 3.97
N GLN A 157 -9.39 -11.41 4.10
CA GLN A 157 -10.26 -11.35 5.29
C GLN A 157 -9.50 -11.60 6.61
N GLU A 158 -8.42 -12.36 6.56
CA GLU A 158 -7.66 -12.85 7.73
C GLU A 158 -6.30 -12.17 7.88
N LEU A 159 -5.86 -11.40 6.88
CA LEU A 159 -4.51 -10.87 6.80
C LEU A 159 -4.47 -9.36 6.56
N PHE A 160 -3.78 -8.66 7.45
CA PHE A 160 -3.55 -7.22 7.35
C PHE A 160 -2.09 -6.93 7.02
N ILE A 161 -1.85 -5.84 6.29
CA ILE A 161 -0.53 -5.21 6.24
C ILE A 161 -0.52 -3.97 7.15
N PHE A 162 0.55 -3.82 7.91
CA PHE A 162 0.76 -2.74 8.85
C PHE A 162 2.13 -2.06 8.66
N ARG A 163 2.16 -0.74 8.81
CA ARG A 163 3.32 0.13 8.57
C ARG A 163 3.54 1.01 9.79
N PRO A 164 4.07 0.47 10.89
CA PRO A 164 4.16 1.18 12.16
C PRO A 164 5.07 2.41 12.13
N LEU A 165 6.00 2.47 11.16
CA LEU A 165 6.93 3.58 10.96
C LEU A 165 6.38 4.68 10.03
N ILE A 166 5.12 4.59 9.56
CA ILE A 166 4.58 5.54 8.57
C ILE A 166 4.54 6.99 9.06
N LYS A 167 4.54 7.21 10.39
CA LYS A 167 4.59 8.53 11.05
C LYS A 167 6.02 8.96 11.43
N VAL A 168 7.03 8.16 11.07
CA VAL A 168 8.45 8.34 11.37
C VAL A 168 9.19 8.67 10.08
N SER A 169 10.08 9.66 10.11
CA SER A 169 10.92 10.02 8.97
C SER A 169 12.17 9.15 8.86
N ARG A 170 12.77 9.07 7.66
CA ARG A 170 14.07 8.40 7.47
C ARG A 170 15.20 9.00 8.31
N LEU A 171 15.13 10.30 8.63
CA LEU A 171 16.13 10.94 9.50
C LEU A 171 16.01 10.42 10.93
N GLU A 172 14.78 10.26 11.42
CA GLU A 172 14.52 9.68 12.75
C GLU A 172 15.00 8.22 12.83
N THR A 173 14.75 7.39 11.81
CA THR A 173 15.25 6.00 11.78
C THR A 173 16.78 5.94 11.70
N SER A 174 17.41 6.81 10.89
CA SER A 174 18.87 6.92 10.83
C SER A 174 19.47 7.30 12.19
N TRP A 175 18.92 8.31 12.86
CA TRP A 175 19.41 8.74 14.16
C TRP A 175 19.20 7.67 15.23
N PHE A 176 18.07 6.97 15.18
CA PHE A 176 17.81 5.82 16.05
C PHE A 176 18.85 4.70 15.86
N CYS A 177 19.13 4.31 14.61
CA CYS A 177 20.14 3.28 14.33
C CYS A 177 21.52 3.67 14.84
N ARG A 178 21.93 4.94 14.67
CA ARG A 178 23.22 5.44 15.16
C ARG A 178 23.32 5.38 16.69
N ASN A 179 22.27 5.82 17.39
CA ASN A 179 22.29 5.85 18.85
C ASN A 179 22.34 4.48 19.51
N PHE A 180 21.77 3.47 18.86
CA PHE A 180 21.82 2.08 19.33
C PHE A 180 22.94 1.27 18.68
N SER A 181 23.83 1.92 17.92
CA SER A 181 24.93 1.28 17.18
C SER A 181 24.45 0.08 16.35
N LEU A 182 23.29 0.21 15.70
CA LEU A 182 22.69 -0.88 14.96
C LEU A 182 23.40 -1.06 13.61
N PRO A 183 23.72 -2.31 13.21
CA PRO A 183 24.43 -2.57 11.98
C PRO A 183 23.48 -2.46 10.78
N THR A 184 23.46 -1.29 10.14
CA THR A 184 22.63 -1.01 8.95
C THR A 184 23.40 -1.36 7.68
N TRP A 185 22.77 -2.08 6.75
CA TRP A 185 23.35 -2.33 5.44
C TRP A 185 23.22 -1.09 4.55
N SER A 186 24.34 -0.60 4.01
CA SER A 186 24.34 0.51 3.05
C SER A 186 24.22 -0.04 1.63
N ASP A 187 23.14 0.35 0.95
CA ASP A 187 22.89 -0.08 -0.42
C ASP A 187 23.35 0.99 -1.43
N ILE A 188 24.30 0.62 -2.31
CA ILE A 188 24.80 1.48 -3.40
C ILE A 188 23.66 2.03 -4.27
N SER A 189 22.58 1.26 -4.48
CA SER A 189 21.46 1.72 -5.32
C SER A 189 20.69 2.88 -4.73
N ASN A 190 20.84 3.15 -3.42
CA ASN A 190 20.27 4.35 -2.80
C ASN A 190 20.91 5.64 -3.34
N TYR A 191 22.10 5.55 -3.93
CA TYR A 191 22.82 6.70 -4.50
C TYR A 191 22.61 6.85 -6.02
N ASN A 192 21.69 6.07 -6.61
CA ASN A 192 21.36 6.17 -8.03
C ASN A 192 20.20 7.16 -8.28
N TYR A 193 20.52 8.37 -8.73
CA TYR A 193 19.58 9.47 -9.00
C TYR A 193 18.78 9.31 -10.31
N ASN A 194 19.04 8.24 -11.08
CA ASN A 194 18.20 7.90 -12.24
C ASN A 194 16.85 7.33 -11.82
N THR A 195 16.71 6.87 -10.57
CA THR A 195 15.42 6.45 -10.04
C THR A 195 14.62 7.66 -9.55
N TYR A 196 13.35 7.77 -9.98
CA TYR A 196 12.46 8.86 -9.54
C TYR A 196 12.39 8.97 -8.01
N ARG A 197 12.42 7.84 -7.31
CA ARG A 197 12.37 7.78 -5.85
C ARG A 197 13.56 8.47 -5.21
N ASN A 198 14.78 8.13 -5.63
CA ASN A 198 15.99 8.75 -5.10
C ASN A 198 16.04 10.24 -5.49
N ARG A 199 15.63 10.61 -6.71
CA ARG A 199 15.56 12.01 -7.12
C ARG A 199 14.61 12.83 -6.25
N ILE A 200 13.40 12.32 -5.98
CA ILE A 200 12.46 12.98 -5.07
C ILE A 200 13.09 13.13 -3.67
N ARG A 201 13.74 12.08 -3.18
CA ARG A 201 14.36 12.07 -1.84
C ARG A 201 15.51 13.07 -1.69
N TYR A 202 16.41 13.14 -2.67
CA TYR A 202 17.66 13.87 -2.54
C TYR A 202 17.67 15.24 -3.23
N GLU A 203 16.74 15.50 -4.15
CA GLU A 203 16.62 16.80 -4.83
C GLU A 203 15.33 17.51 -4.43
N LEU A 204 14.17 16.90 -4.68
CA LEU A 204 12.88 17.59 -4.51
C LEU A 204 12.53 17.87 -3.05
N ILE A 205 12.63 16.87 -2.16
CA ILE A 205 12.31 17.05 -0.75
C ILE A 205 13.23 18.09 -0.08
N PRO A 206 14.57 18.05 -0.29
CA PRO A 206 15.46 19.10 0.20
C PRO A 206 15.12 20.48 -0.35
N TYR A 207 14.85 20.58 -1.65
CA TYR A 207 14.42 21.83 -2.28
C TYR A 207 13.15 22.39 -1.61
N LEU A 208 12.13 21.55 -1.40
CA LEU A 208 10.89 21.96 -0.73
C LEU A 208 11.14 22.45 0.70
N ASN A 209 11.98 21.75 1.46
CA ASN A 209 12.30 22.17 2.83
C ASN A 209 13.08 23.48 2.86
N GLN A 210 14.02 23.66 1.94
CA GLN A 210 14.87 24.85 1.87
C GLN A 210 14.08 26.10 1.49
N TYR A 211 13.20 26.01 0.49
CA TYR A 211 12.54 27.18 -0.09
C TYR A 211 11.10 27.40 0.40
N PHE A 212 10.41 26.36 0.86
CA PHE A 212 9.02 26.45 1.35
C PHE A 212 8.90 26.15 2.86
N GLY A 213 10.02 25.87 3.51
CA GLY A 213 10.12 25.68 4.95
C GLY A 213 10.08 24.22 5.41
N ASN A 214 10.71 23.96 6.55
CA ASN A 214 10.87 22.61 7.13
C ASN A 214 9.55 21.92 7.52
N GLN A 215 8.43 22.65 7.57
CA GLN A 215 7.11 22.09 7.86
C GLN A 215 6.42 21.51 6.63
N THR A 216 6.91 21.80 5.41
CA THR A 216 6.29 21.39 4.14
C THR A 216 5.98 19.90 4.11
N ILE A 217 6.94 19.07 4.51
CA ILE A 217 6.78 17.61 4.53
C ILE A 217 5.72 17.16 5.53
N ASN A 218 5.66 17.78 6.71
CA ASN A 218 4.64 17.47 7.71
C ASN A 218 3.25 17.91 7.25
N ASN A 219 3.15 19.06 6.59
CA ASN A 219 1.90 19.58 6.02
C ASN A 219 1.38 18.66 4.90
N LEU A 220 2.26 18.16 4.02
CA LEU A 220 1.91 17.16 3.02
C LEU A 220 1.44 15.85 3.66
N SER A 221 2.12 15.38 4.71
CA SER A 221 1.69 14.19 5.45
C SER A 221 0.32 14.35 6.10
N SER A 222 0.02 15.55 6.62
CA SER A 222 -1.29 15.90 7.18
C SER A 222 -2.37 15.90 6.09
N PHE A 223 -2.12 16.59 4.98
CA PHE A 223 -2.98 16.59 3.79
C PHE A 223 -3.31 15.15 3.33
N LEU A 224 -2.30 14.29 3.21
CA LEU A 224 -2.50 12.90 2.81
C LEU A 224 -3.33 12.09 3.82
N SER A 225 -3.25 12.44 5.10
CA SER A 225 -4.02 11.76 6.14
C SER A 225 -5.50 12.16 6.07
N ILE A 226 -5.79 13.45 5.87
CA ILE A 226 -7.15 13.96 5.66
C ILE A 226 -7.74 13.36 4.37
N ALA A 227 -7.00 13.47 3.27
CA ALA A 227 -7.40 12.93 1.96
C ALA A 227 -7.68 11.41 2.02
N SER A 228 -6.91 10.66 2.81
CA SER A 228 -7.16 9.22 2.99
C SER A 228 -8.48 8.93 3.69
N ILE A 229 -8.83 9.72 4.72
CA ILE A 229 -10.09 9.54 5.48
C ILE A 229 -11.29 9.84 4.56
N GLU A 230 -11.23 10.94 3.83
CA GLU A 230 -12.27 11.31 2.86
C GLU A 230 -12.39 10.26 1.75
N ASN A 231 -11.26 9.77 1.23
CA ASN A 231 -11.27 8.75 0.19
C ASN A 231 -11.88 7.44 0.69
N GLU A 232 -11.59 7.05 1.93
CA GLU A 232 -12.16 5.85 2.56
C GLU A 232 -13.68 5.96 2.73
N TYR A 233 -14.18 7.12 3.17
CA TYR A 233 -15.61 7.38 3.21
C TYR A 233 -16.28 7.23 1.83
N ILE A 234 -15.67 7.80 0.78
CA ILE A 234 -16.19 7.66 -0.59
C ILE A 234 -16.18 6.19 -1.02
N LYS A 235 -15.11 5.44 -0.74
CA LYS A 235 -15.03 4.00 -1.06
C LYS A 235 -16.14 3.20 -0.42
N GLN A 236 -16.38 3.39 0.87
CA GLN A 236 -17.40 2.66 1.62
C GLN A 236 -18.79 2.93 1.05
N ASN A 237 -19.09 4.19 0.71
CA ASN A 237 -20.36 4.55 0.06
C ASN A 237 -20.51 3.93 -1.32
N VAL A 238 -19.45 3.92 -2.13
CA VAL A 238 -19.46 3.29 -3.46
C VAL A 238 -19.65 1.77 -3.33
N LEU A 239 -18.95 1.11 -2.40
CA LEU A 239 -19.08 -0.32 -2.16
C LEU A 239 -20.49 -0.70 -1.71
N LYS A 240 -21.06 0.04 -0.75
CA LYS A 240 -22.44 -0.15 -0.30
C LYS A 240 -23.44 0.00 -1.46
N LEU A 241 -23.29 1.06 -2.27
CA LEU A 241 -24.12 1.25 -3.46
C LEU A 241 -23.95 0.11 -4.46
N TYR A 242 -22.72 -0.30 -4.73
CA TYR A 242 -22.40 -1.35 -5.69
C TYR A 242 -23.02 -2.69 -5.28
N LEU A 243 -22.88 -3.09 -4.02
CA LEU A 243 -23.47 -4.31 -3.48
C LEU A 243 -25.01 -4.30 -3.55
N ASN A 244 -25.63 -3.13 -3.37
CA ASN A 244 -27.09 -2.97 -3.50
C ASN A 244 -27.57 -2.90 -4.96
N ALA A 245 -26.73 -2.40 -5.87
CA ALA A 245 -27.09 -2.20 -7.27
C ALA A 245 -26.76 -3.40 -8.16
N ARG A 246 -25.85 -4.29 -7.75
CA ARG A 246 -25.46 -5.46 -8.55
C ARG A 246 -26.61 -6.47 -8.66
N HIS A 247 -26.76 -7.06 -9.83
CA HIS A 247 -27.68 -8.18 -10.01
C HIS A 247 -27.08 -9.45 -9.39
N HIS A 248 -27.90 -10.24 -8.69
CA HIS A 248 -27.47 -11.47 -8.00
C HIS A 248 -27.06 -12.60 -8.96
N LYS A 249 -27.70 -12.72 -10.13
CA LYS A 249 -27.50 -13.82 -11.10
C LYS A 249 -26.73 -13.45 -12.37
N TYR A 250 -26.74 -12.18 -12.78
CA TYR A 250 -26.25 -11.75 -14.09
C TYR A 250 -25.17 -10.69 -13.89
N ILE A 251 -24.27 -10.53 -14.88
CA ILE A 251 -23.30 -9.43 -14.89
C ILE A 251 -24.03 -8.14 -15.28
N ALA A 252 -24.79 -7.62 -14.32
CA ALA A 252 -25.63 -6.46 -14.50
C ALA A 252 -25.66 -5.55 -13.26
N LEU A 253 -25.95 -4.28 -13.51
CA LEU A 253 -25.90 -3.20 -12.53
C LEU A 253 -27.12 -2.30 -12.68
N ASN A 254 -27.88 -2.11 -11.61
CA ASN A 254 -29.06 -1.25 -11.58
C ASN A 254 -28.63 0.22 -11.63
N TYR A 255 -28.57 0.79 -12.83
CA TYR A 255 -28.11 2.15 -13.01
C TYR A 255 -29.13 3.19 -12.53
N LYS A 256 -30.40 2.83 -12.30
CA LYS A 256 -31.38 3.77 -11.71
C LYS A 256 -30.99 4.14 -10.28
N LEU A 257 -30.43 3.21 -9.52
CA LEU A 257 -29.90 3.48 -8.18
C LEU A 257 -28.64 4.34 -8.24
N ILE A 258 -27.75 4.04 -9.20
CA ILE A 258 -26.48 4.76 -9.37
C ILE A 258 -26.71 6.19 -9.84
N LYS A 259 -27.61 6.41 -10.80
CA LYS A 259 -27.95 7.73 -11.35
C LYS A 259 -28.35 8.75 -10.28
N LYS A 260 -28.93 8.31 -9.16
CA LYS A 260 -29.35 9.19 -8.05
C LYS A 260 -28.18 9.74 -7.22
N GLN A 261 -26.98 9.20 -7.41
CA GLN A 261 -25.80 9.55 -6.61
C GLN A 261 -24.97 10.65 -7.27
N HIS A 262 -24.08 11.28 -6.51
CA HIS A 262 -23.12 12.25 -7.06
C HIS A 262 -22.26 11.62 -8.16
N ASN A 263 -21.85 12.41 -9.16
CA ASN A 263 -21.11 11.94 -10.33
C ASN A 263 -19.85 11.11 -9.95
N THR A 264 -19.11 11.55 -8.93
CA THR A 264 -17.95 10.81 -8.38
C THR A 264 -18.29 9.38 -7.99
N ILE A 265 -19.44 9.17 -7.32
CA ILE A 265 -19.88 7.84 -6.90
C ILE A 265 -20.30 7.01 -8.11
N GLN A 266 -20.96 7.62 -9.10
CA GLN A 266 -21.35 6.92 -10.33
C GLN A 266 -20.14 6.40 -11.10
N ILE A 267 -19.14 7.26 -11.30
CA ILE A 267 -17.87 6.92 -11.96
C ILE A 267 -17.17 5.78 -11.22
N ARG A 268 -17.04 5.89 -9.88
CA ARG A 268 -16.39 4.86 -9.07
C ARG A 268 -17.15 3.54 -9.04
N ALA A 269 -18.49 3.56 -9.03
CA ALA A 269 -19.31 2.35 -9.10
C ALA A 269 -19.10 1.60 -10.44
N LEU A 270 -18.99 2.34 -11.55
CA LEU A 270 -18.64 1.75 -12.85
C LEU A 270 -17.23 1.15 -12.83
N TYR A 271 -16.23 1.86 -12.27
CA TYR A 271 -14.90 1.29 -12.13
C TYR A 271 -14.90 -0.04 -11.36
N ILE A 272 -15.59 -0.09 -10.20
CA ILE A 272 -15.69 -1.33 -9.41
C ILE A 272 -16.39 -2.43 -10.21
N PHE A 273 -17.50 -2.13 -10.90
CA PHE A 273 -18.23 -3.12 -11.68
C PHE A 273 -17.37 -3.76 -12.78
N PHE A 274 -16.62 -2.96 -13.55
CA PHE A 274 -15.79 -3.50 -14.62
C PHE A 274 -14.53 -4.19 -14.10
N TYR A 275 -13.91 -3.66 -13.05
CA TYR A 275 -12.75 -4.28 -12.43
C TYR A 275 -13.11 -5.63 -11.80
N HIS A 276 -14.21 -5.70 -11.03
CA HIS A 276 -14.66 -6.93 -10.37
C HIS A 276 -14.99 -8.05 -11.36
N ASN A 277 -15.66 -7.74 -12.48
CA ASN A 277 -16.16 -8.77 -13.41
C ASN A 277 -15.19 -9.10 -14.56
N PHE A 278 -14.29 -8.19 -14.93
CA PHE A 278 -13.42 -8.36 -16.10
C PHE A 278 -11.94 -8.06 -15.84
N ASN A 279 -11.57 -7.61 -14.64
CA ASN A 279 -10.23 -7.13 -14.31
C ASN A 279 -9.75 -6.02 -15.28
N LYS A 280 -10.68 -5.16 -15.74
CA LYS A 280 -10.38 -4.05 -16.66
C LYS A 280 -10.74 -2.69 -16.06
N ILE A 281 -9.93 -1.69 -16.38
CA ILE A 281 -10.18 -0.28 -16.02
C ILE A 281 -10.77 0.42 -17.25
N LEU A 282 -11.94 1.02 -17.09
CA LEU A 282 -12.59 1.77 -18.17
C LEU A 282 -11.82 3.04 -18.53
N HIS A 283 -11.74 3.35 -19.82
CA HIS A 283 -11.29 4.67 -20.28
C HIS A 283 -12.32 5.75 -19.94
N LYS A 284 -11.85 6.96 -19.65
CA LYS A 284 -12.70 8.10 -19.26
C LYS A 284 -13.82 8.37 -20.27
N GLU A 285 -13.52 8.32 -21.57
CA GLU A 285 -14.50 8.56 -22.65
C GLU A 285 -15.71 7.61 -22.56
N ILE A 286 -15.45 6.35 -22.23
CA ILE A 286 -16.48 5.30 -22.18
C ILE A 286 -17.35 5.49 -20.94
N ILE A 287 -16.74 5.85 -19.82
CA ILE A 287 -17.48 6.20 -18.60
C ILE A 287 -18.43 7.35 -18.88
N TYR A 288 -17.94 8.45 -19.47
CA TYR A 288 -18.80 9.59 -19.79
C TYR A 288 -19.90 9.23 -20.78
N LYS A 289 -19.63 8.34 -21.76
CA LYS A 289 -20.65 7.82 -22.68
C LYS A 289 -21.73 7.02 -21.95
N ILE A 290 -21.36 6.15 -21.01
CA ILE A 290 -22.31 5.38 -20.18
C ILE A 290 -23.14 6.33 -19.31
N LEU A 291 -22.51 7.27 -18.60
CA LEU A 291 -23.18 8.23 -17.72
C LEU A 291 -24.13 9.16 -18.48
N TYR A 292 -23.74 9.60 -19.67
CA TYR A 292 -24.62 10.32 -20.59
C TYR A 292 -25.90 9.53 -20.88
N TYR A 293 -25.78 8.22 -21.08
CA TYR A 293 -26.93 7.35 -21.31
C TYR A 293 -27.76 7.05 -20.06
N PHE A 294 -27.17 6.99 -18.86
CA PHE A 294 -27.95 6.94 -17.60
C PHE A 294 -28.93 8.12 -17.50
N ASN A 295 -28.50 9.30 -17.95
CA ASN A 295 -29.28 10.52 -17.83
C ASN A 295 -30.41 10.65 -18.87
N LYS A 296 -30.31 9.99 -20.03
CA LYS A 296 -31.39 9.98 -21.02
C LYS A 296 -32.54 9.06 -20.58
N ASN A 297 -33.70 9.63 -20.23
CA ASN A 297 -34.95 8.95 -19.81
C ASN A 297 -35.66 8.15 -20.93
N LYS A 298 -34.91 7.51 -21.81
CA LYS A 298 -35.45 6.82 -22.98
C LYS A 298 -35.29 5.31 -22.78
N ASN A 299 -36.39 4.55 -22.78
CA ASN A 299 -36.46 3.07 -22.71
C ASN A 299 -35.87 2.40 -23.97
N TYR A 300 -34.62 2.70 -24.31
CA TYR A 300 -33.98 2.22 -25.52
C TYR A 300 -32.75 1.39 -25.17
N ILE A 301 -32.62 0.25 -25.84
CA ILE A 301 -31.40 -0.55 -25.88
C ILE A 301 -30.31 0.33 -26.50
N ARG A 302 -29.25 0.60 -25.74
CA ARG A 302 -28.04 1.24 -26.27
C ARG A 302 -26.84 0.37 -26.01
N ILE A 303 -26.12 0.07 -27.09
CA ILE A 303 -24.93 -0.76 -27.07
C ILE A 303 -23.72 0.17 -27.12
N VAL A 304 -22.91 0.15 -26.06
CA VAL A 304 -21.55 0.68 -26.07
C VAL A 304 -20.62 -0.51 -26.21
N GLN A 305 -19.94 -0.60 -27.34
CA GLN A 305 -18.92 -1.63 -27.54
C GLN A 305 -17.59 -1.13 -27.00
N TRP A 306 -16.97 -1.92 -26.12
CA TRP A 306 -15.64 -1.66 -25.60
C TRP A 306 -14.86 -2.94 -25.40
N ASP A 307 -13.70 -3.06 -26.04
CA ASP A 307 -12.74 -4.14 -25.80
C ASP A 307 -13.41 -5.54 -25.77
N LYS A 308 -14.17 -5.80 -26.83
CA LYS A 308 -15.00 -6.99 -27.10
C LYS A 308 -16.26 -7.14 -26.24
N LEU A 309 -16.46 -6.32 -25.22
CA LEU A 309 -17.67 -6.30 -24.38
C LEU A 309 -18.77 -5.48 -25.06
N LYS A 310 -20.01 -5.99 -25.02
CA LYS A 310 -21.21 -5.24 -25.40
C LYS A 310 -21.91 -4.76 -24.14
N ILE A 311 -21.76 -3.49 -23.83
CA ILE A 311 -22.39 -2.84 -22.68
C ILE A 311 -23.75 -2.35 -23.12
N ASN A 312 -24.80 -2.92 -22.56
CA ASN A 312 -26.16 -2.63 -22.95
C ASN A 312 -26.93 -1.96 -21.80
N LEU A 313 -27.82 -1.02 -22.13
CA LEU A 313 -28.70 -0.36 -21.15
C LEU A 313 -30.18 -0.66 -21.45
N TYR A 314 -30.92 -1.22 -20.50
CA TYR A 314 -32.30 -1.69 -20.70
C TYR A 314 -33.09 -1.70 -19.39
N PHE A 315 -34.27 -1.10 -19.40
CA PHE A 315 -35.21 -1.05 -18.25
C PHE A 315 -34.62 -0.64 -16.89
N GLY A 316 -33.51 0.11 -16.87
CA GLY A 316 -32.83 0.51 -15.62
C GLY A 316 -31.63 -0.33 -15.23
N TRP A 317 -31.27 -1.32 -16.05
CA TRP A 317 -30.10 -2.17 -15.88
C TRP A 317 -29.05 -1.88 -16.95
N LEU A 318 -27.80 -1.87 -16.53
CA LEU A 318 -26.63 -1.98 -17.39
C LEU A 318 -26.21 -3.45 -17.36
N TYR A 319 -26.13 -4.11 -18.50
CA TYR A 319 -25.79 -5.53 -18.63
C TYR A 319 -24.67 -5.70 -19.65
N ILE A 320 -23.83 -6.72 -19.44
CA ILE A 320 -22.75 -7.06 -20.36
C ILE A 320 -23.05 -8.44 -20.95
N ASN A 321 -23.06 -8.50 -22.27
CA ASN A 321 -23.19 -9.73 -23.05
C ASN A 321 -21.83 -10.18 -23.58
#